data_AF-A0A842W435-F1
#
_entry.id   AF-A0A842W435-F1
#
_cell.length_a   1.000
_cell.length_b   1.000
_cell.length_c   1.000
_cell.angle_alpha   90.00
_cell.angle_beta   90.00
_cell.angle_gamma   90.00
#
_symmetry.space_group_name_H-M   'P 1'
#
loop_
_entity.id
_entity.type
_entity.pdbx_description
1 polymer ?
#
loop_
_entity_poly.entity_id
_entity_poly.type
_entity_poly.pdbx_seq_one_letter_code
_entity_poly.pdbx_strand_id
1 'polypeptide(L)'
;MNYLVSIFGGLILVFRVWLTQDKLREELQFRRLYLSRVVNFHTFMAMTLSFENHIFNQIVMTCWPVMILTSVWDYNFFKNFKKRPYWRKNKGWLLVERLTLHIPILVIGGVMYLQGFEKWFPRNLSFFPAIVGMFLVFIPFFLMDERWTKGYNYPQPLIMIVIMISSTIVLNIIIVFGIYHVDFSQIF
;
A
#
# COMPACT_ATOMS: atom_id res chain seq x y z
N MET A 1 18.59 -7.77 -11.10
CA MET A 1 18.37 -6.39 -10.64
C MET A 1 18.18 -5.43 -11.80
N ASN A 2 17.04 -4.73 -11.85
CA ASN A 2 16.76 -3.70 -12.86
C ASN A 2 17.10 -2.33 -12.28
N TYR A 3 18.30 -1.83 -12.59
CA TYR A 3 18.84 -0.59 -12.02
C TYR A 3 17.92 0.62 -12.19
N LEU A 4 17.18 0.71 -13.29
CA LEU A 4 16.25 1.82 -13.53
C LEU A 4 15.08 1.82 -12.53
N VAL A 5 14.50 0.64 -12.29
CA VAL A 5 13.41 0.48 -11.31
C VAL A 5 13.90 0.78 -9.90
N SER A 6 15.10 0.27 -9.55
CA SER A 6 15.73 0.52 -8.26
C SER A 6 16.00 2.01 -8.00
N ILE A 7 16.61 2.71 -8.96
CA ILE A 7 16.91 4.14 -8.84
C ILE A 7 15.61 4.95 -8.71
N PHE A 8 14.63 4.67 -9.56
CA PHE A 8 13.34 5.37 -9.53
C PHE A 8 12.59 5.11 -8.21
N GLY A 9 12.58 3.87 -7.74
CA GLY A 9 12.02 3.50 -6.44
C GLY A 9 12.68 4.26 -5.28
N GLY A 10 14.01 4.33 -5.27
CA GLY A 10 14.78 5.05 -4.25
C GLY A 10 14.49 6.55 -4.26
N LEU A 11 14.47 7.17 -5.45
CA LEU A 11 14.15 8.59 -5.59
C LEU A 11 12.73 8.92 -5.09
N ILE A 12 11.74 8.10 -5.45
CA ILE A 12 10.37 8.32 -4.98
C ILE A 12 10.26 8.07 -3.48
N LEU A 13 10.92 7.05 -2.93
CA LEU A 13 10.91 6.80 -1.50
C LEU A 13 11.43 8.01 -0.71
N VAL A 14 12.59 8.55 -1.10
CA VAL A 14 13.17 9.75 -0.48
C VAL A 14 12.22 10.93 -0.62
N PHE A 15 11.67 11.15 -1.81
CA PHE A 15 10.68 12.20 -2.05
C PHE A 15 9.44 12.04 -1.16
N ARG A 16 8.94 10.83 -0.95
CA ARG A 16 7.76 10.55 -0.10
C ARG A 16 8.05 10.76 1.37
N VAL A 17 9.22 10.35 1.85
CA VAL A 17 9.64 10.60 3.23
C VAL A 17 9.70 12.11 3.46
N TRP A 18 10.42 12.85 2.61
CA TRP A 18 10.48 14.32 2.68
C TRP A 18 9.09 14.95 2.62
N LEU A 19 8.24 14.52 1.68
CA LEU A 19 6.91 15.10 1.47
C LEU A 19 6.01 14.92 2.71
N THR A 20 6.05 13.76 3.35
CA THR A 20 5.14 13.40 4.45
C THR A 20 5.66 13.73 5.84
N GLN A 21 6.99 13.64 6.06
CA GLN A 21 7.60 13.86 7.37
C GLN A 21 8.07 15.30 7.56
N ASP A 22 8.46 15.99 6.48
CA ASP A 22 8.98 17.36 6.55
C ASP A 22 8.01 18.35 5.91
N LYS A 23 7.77 18.24 4.59
CA LYS A 23 7.07 19.27 3.81
C LYS A 23 5.62 19.50 4.25
N LEU A 24 4.91 18.43 4.60
CA LEU A 24 3.50 18.45 5.00
C LEU A 24 3.28 18.04 6.47
N ARG A 25 4.32 18.16 7.29
CA ARG A 25 4.28 17.73 8.70
C ARG A 25 3.14 18.37 9.47
N GLU A 26 2.94 19.68 9.28
CA GLU A 26 1.91 20.49 9.94
C GLU A 26 0.50 20.15 9.44
N GLU A 27 0.33 19.90 8.14
CA GLU A 27 -0.97 19.63 7.52
C GLU A 27 -1.47 18.20 7.76
N LEU A 28 -0.53 17.24 7.77
CA LEU A 28 -0.85 15.84 8.00
C LEU A 28 -1.02 15.53 9.48
N GLN A 29 -0.24 16.17 10.37
CA GLN A 29 -0.25 15.90 11.80
C GLN A 29 -0.16 14.39 12.07
N PHE A 30 -1.07 13.82 12.85
CA PHE A 30 -1.16 12.39 13.11
C PHE A 30 -1.43 11.54 11.86
N ARG A 31 -2.05 12.12 10.82
CA ARG A 31 -2.37 11.40 9.57
C ARG A 31 -1.13 10.96 8.82
N ARG A 32 0.06 11.47 9.15
CA ARG A 32 1.34 11.04 8.55
C ARG A 32 1.65 9.55 8.83
N LEU A 33 1.07 9.00 9.89
CA LEU A 33 1.27 7.60 10.33
C LEU A 33 0.12 6.68 9.93
N TYR A 34 -0.80 7.15 9.08
CA TYR A 34 -1.86 6.29 8.56
C TYR A 34 -1.29 5.11 7.78
N LEU A 35 -1.97 3.96 7.88
CA LEU A 35 -1.58 2.73 7.23
C LEU A 35 -1.23 2.88 5.75
N SER A 36 -2.02 3.65 4.99
CA SER A 36 -1.77 3.85 3.56
C SER A 36 -0.41 4.46 3.27
N ARG A 37 0.13 5.31 4.16
CA ARG A 37 1.48 5.89 4.02
C ARG A 37 2.56 4.86 4.34
N VAL A 38 2.35 4.07 5.39
CA VAL A 38 3.24 2.97 5.76
C VAL A 38 3.35 1.98 4.59
N VAL A 39 2.22 1.52 4.06
CA VAL A 39 2.17 0.59 2.92
C VAL A 39 2.83 1.20 1.67
N ASN A 40 2.62 2.49 1.43
CA ASN A 40 3.25 3.21 0.32
C ASN A 40 4.80 3.25 0.44
N PHE A 41 5.35 3.43 1.65
CA PHE A 41 6.79 3.30 1.86
C PHE A 41 7.30 1.88 1.54
N HIS A 42 6.58 0.84 1.97
CA HIS A 42 6.93 -0.56 1.66
C HIS A 42 6.86 -0.84 0.15
N THR A 43 5.92 -0.21 -0.56
CA THR A 43 5.82 -0.31 -2.02
C THR A 43 7.05 0.26 -2.71
N PHE A 44 7.53 1.42 -2.28
CA PHE A 44 8.74 2.03 -2.85
C PHE A 44 10.03 1.34 -2.38
N MET A 45 10.02 0.72 -1.20
CA MET A 45 11.08 -0.22 -0.80
C MET A 45 11.13 -1.43 -1.73
N ALA A 46 9.98 -2.01 -2.10
CA ALA A 46 9.91 -3.10 -3.07
C ALA A 46 10.54 -2.68 -4.41
N MET A 47 10.18 -1.51 -4.92
CA MET A 47 10.77 -0.95 -6.15
C MET A 47 12.26 -0.70 -6.04
N THR A 48 12.72 -0.13 -4.91
CA THR A 48 14.15 0.11 -4.65
C THR A 48 14.95 -1.18 -4.74
N LEU A 49 14.37 -2.30 -4.27
CA LEU A 49 14.96 -3.63 -4.35
C LEU A 49 14.60 -4.37 -5.64
N SER A 50 14.18 -3.67 -6.71
CA SER A 50 13.80 -4.28 -7.99
C SER A 50 12.77 -5.41 -7.87
N PHE A 51 11.93 -5.38 -6.83
CA PHE A 51 10.98 -6.45 -6.48
C PHE A 51 11.62 -7.83 -6.22
N GLU A 52 12.92 -7.88 -5.90
CA GLU A 52 13.61 -9.14 -5.59
C GLU A 52 13.31 -9.63 -4.16
N ASN A 53 12.80 -8.76 -3.29
CA ASN A 53 12.46 -9.10 -1.92
C ASN A 53 10.97 -9.47 -1.77
N HIS A 54 10.72 -10.76 -1.53
CA HIS A 54 9.37 -11.31 -1.42
C HIS A 54 8.55 -10.76 -0.25
N ILE A 55 9.18 -10.26 0.82
CA ILE A 55 8.46 -9.67 1.97
C ILE A 55 7.75 -8.40 1.51
N PHE A 56 8.44 -7.51 0.80
CA PHE A 56 7.83 -6.27 0.31
C PHE A 56 6.81 -6.53 -0.80
N ASN A 57 7.08 -7.49 -1.69
CA ASN A 57 6.12 -7.92 -2.71
C ASN A 57 4.82 -8.44 -2.07
N GLN A 58 4.94 -9.25 -1.01
CA GLN A 58 3.81 -9.76 -0.25
C GLN A 58 2.99 -8.62 0.36
N ILE A 59 3.65 -7.62 0.95
CA ILE A 59 2.96 -6.42 1.49
C ILE A 59 2.16 -5.71 0.39
N VAL A 60 2.77 -5.46 -0.78
CA VAL A 60 2.12 -4.80 -1.91
C VAL A 60 0.87 -5.55 -2.33
N MET A 61 0.98 -6.87 -2.56
CA MET A 61 -0.13 -7.67 -3.05
C MET A 61 -1.23 -7.87 -2.01
N THR A 62 -0.88 -8.13 -0.74
CA THR A 62 -1.85 -8.23 0.36
C THR A 62 -2.62 -6.92 0.55
N CYS A 63 -1.93 -5.78 0.47
CA CYS A 63 -2.55 -4.49 0.75
C CYS A 63 -3.29 -3.91 -0.46
N TRP A 64 -3.04 -4.42 -1.68
CA TRP A 64 -3.65 -3.90 -2.90
C TRP A 64 -5.19 -3.85 -2.86
N PRO A 65 -5.93 -4.89 -2.42
CA PRO A 65 -7.39 -4.81 -2.28
C PRO A 65 -7.86 -3.71 -1.33
N VAL A 66 -7.14 -3.51 -0.22
CA VAL A 66 -7.44 -2.45 0.75
C VAL A 66 -7.21 -1.08 0.11
N MET A 67 -6.16 -0.93 -0.69
CA MET A 67 -5.85 0.34 -1.38
C MET A 67 -6.90 0.69 -2.43
N ILE A 68 -7.53 -0.30 -3.08
CA ILE A 68 -8.68 -0.05 -3.98
C ILE A 68 -9.80 0.62 -3.18
N LEU A 69 -10.17 0.05 -2.04
CA LEU A 69 -11.25 0.59 -1.23
C LEU A 69 -10.92 1.96 -0.62
N THR A 70 -9.70 2.13 -0.11
CA THR A 70 -9.30 3.42 0.46
C THR A 70 -9.16 4.50 -0.61
N SER A 71 -8.90 4.15 -1.88
CA SER A 71 -8.92 5.10 -2.99
C SER A 71 -10.33 5.62 -3.32
N VAL A 72 -11.37 4.82 -3.10
CA VAL A 72 -12.77 5.30 -3.18
C VAL A 72 -13.02 6.39 -2.13
N TRP A 73 -12.42 6.28 -0.95
CA TRP A 73 -12.53 7.33 0.07
C TRP A 73 -11.77 8.61 -0.30
N ASP A 74 -10.69 8.50 -1.09
CA ASP A 74 -9.98 9.65 -1.63
C ASP A 74 -10.81 10.44 -2.65
N TYR A 75 -11.84 9.86 -3.27
CA TYR A 75 -12.78 10.60 -4.12
C TYR A 75 -13.39 11.81 -3.38
N ASN A 76 -13.76 11.64 -2.11
CA ASN A 76 -14.27 12.74 -1.28
C ASN A 76 -13.21 13.80 -0.95
N PHE A 77 -11.93 13.43 -0.96
CA PHE A 77 -10.84 14.39 -0.90
C PHE A 77 -10.79 15.23 -2.18
N PHE A 78 -10.72 14.59 -3.35
CA PHE A 78 -10.58 15.28 -4.63
C PHE A 78 -11.80 16.16 -4.96
N LYS A 79 -13.02 15.63 -4.77
CA LYS A 79 -14.28 16.36 -5.02
C LYS A 79 -14.37 17.67 -4.23
N ASN A 80 -13.89 17.65 -2.98
CA ASN A 80 -13.99 18.80 -2.08
C ASN A 80 -12.69 19.59 -1.93
N PHE A 81 -11.64 19.24 -2.69
CA PHE A 81 -10.29 19.77 -2.50
C PHE A 81 -10.24 21.31 -2.56
N LYS A 82 -10.94 21.91 -3.53
CA LYS A 82 -11.03 23.38 -3.68
C LYS A 82 -11.70 24.05 -2.47
N LYS A 83 -12.72 23.42 -1.88
CA LYS A 83 -13.59 23.98 -0.84
C LYS A 83 -13.04 23.87 0.59
N ARG A 84 -11.99 23.07 0.83
CA ARG A 84 -11.46 22.86 2.19
C ARG A 84 -10.70 24.10 2.71
N PRO A 85 -11.09 24.67 3.87
CA PRO A 85 -10.45 25.86 4.41
C PRO A 85 -9.13 25.56 5.14
N TYR A 86 -8.96 24.35 5.67
CA TYR A 86 -7.92 24.00 6.65
C TYR A 86 -6.53 23.63 6.07
N TRP A 87 -6.23 23.96 4.80
CA TRP A 87 -4.98 23.55 4.13
C TRP A 87 -4.40 24.60 3.16
N ARG A 88 -4.65 25.89 3.38
CA ARG A 88 -4.33 26.94 2.39
C ARG A 88 -2.84 27.06 2.01
N LYS A 89 -1.91 26.86 2.94
CA LYS A 89 -0.47 27.08 2.75
C LYS A 89 0.18 26.10 1.76
N ASN A 90 -0.11 24.81 1.89
CA ASN A 90 0.52 23.75 1.10
C ASN A 90 -0.48 22.94 0.24
N LYS A 91 -1.53 23.59 -0.28
CA LYS A 91 -2.57 22.90 -1.09
C LYS A 91 -1.97 22.05 -2.20
N GLY A 92 -1.13 22.62 -3.06
CA GLY A 92 -0.54 21.88 -4.19
C GLY A 92 0.22 20.63 -3.74
N TRP A 93 1.00 20.73 -2.67
CA TRP A 93 1.75 19.61 -2.11
C TRP A 93 0.85 18.52 -1.53
N LEU A 94 -0.28 18.87 -0.91
CA LEU A 94 -1.26 17.87 -0.47
C LEU A 94 -1.90 17.10 -1.63
N LEU A 95 -2.11 17.77 -2.77
CA LEU A 95 -2.57 17.09 -3.98
C LEU A 95 -1.53 16.07 -4.45
N VAL A 96 -0.26 16.49 -4.55
CA VAL A 96 0.85 15.61 -4.90
C VAL A 96 0.98 14.46 -3.91
N GLU A 97 0.82 14.71 -2.61
CA GLU A 97 0.87 13.69 -1.57
C GLU A 97 -0.20 12.62 -1.77
N ARG A 98 -1.43 13.03 -2.14
CA ARG A 98 -2.53 12.09 -2.40
C ARG A 98 -2.36 11.33 -3.69
N LEU A 99 -1.94 12.00 -4.77
CA LEU A 99 -1.66 11.34 -6.05
C LEU A 99 -0.53 10.30 -5.92
N THR A 100 0.46 10.57 -5.08
CA THR A 100 1.59 9.65 -4.84
C THR A 100 1.34 8.64 -3.71
N LEU A 101 0.14 8.60 -3.13
CA LEU A 101 -0.22 7.68 -2.04
C LEU A 101 -0.81 6.37 -2.56
N HIS A 102 -2.01 6.41 -3.16
CA HIS A 102 -2.71 5.20 -3.58
C HIS A 102 -2.41 4.81 -5.03
N ILE A 103 -2.26 5.77 -5.95
CA ILE A 103 -2.06 5.48 -7.38
C ILE A 103 -0.85 4.56 -7.61
N PRO A 104 0.34 4.79 -7.00
CA PRO A 104 1.50 3.94 -7.27
C PRO A 104 1.27 2.49 -6.87
N ILE A 105 0.74 2.22 -5.67
CA ILE A 105 0.45 0.86 -5.23
C ILE A 105 -0.69 0.23 -6.04
N LEU A 106 -1.71 0.99 -6.46
CA LEU A 106 -2.77 0.48 -7.32
C LEU A 106 -2.23 0.02 -8.67
N VAL A 107 -1.35 0.81 -9.29
CA VAL A 107 -0.71 0.47 -10.56
C VAL A 107 0.22 -0.73 -10.38
N ILE A 108 1.12 -0.71 -9.39
CA ILE A 108 2.09 -1.78 -9.17
C ILE A 108 1.39 -3.08 -8.80
N GLY A 109 0.48 -3.07 -7.82
CA GLY A 109 -0.26 -4.26 -7.42
C GLY A 109 -1.14 -4.80 -8.54
N GLY A 110 -1.72 -3.92 -9.38
CA GLY A 110 -2.46 -4.33 -10.57
C GLY A 110 -1.56 -5.00 -11.61
N VAL A 111 -0.37 -4.45 -11.88
CA VAL A 111 0.63 -5.09 -12.75
C VAL A 111 1.06 -6.44 -12.18
N MET A 112 1.31 -6.53 -10.87
CA MET A 112 1.70 -7.78 -10.24
C MET A 112 0.61 -8.84 -10.37
N TYR A 113 -0.65 -8.45 -10.18
CA TYR A 113 -1.81 -9.32 -10.33
C TYR A 113 -1.96 -9.81 -11.78
N LEU A 114 -1.90 -8.90 -12.76
CA LEU A 114 -2.05 -9.24 -14.19
C LEU A 114 -0.92 -10.11 -14.73
N GLN A 115 0.29 -9.98 -14.19
CA GLN A 115 1.44 -10.80 -14.58
C GLN A 115 1.48 -12.17 -13.88
N GLY A 116 0.53 -12.44 -12.99
CA GLY A 116 0.45 -13.69 -12.23
C GLY A 116 1.38 -13.72 -11.01
N PHE A 117 0.92 -14.36 -9.93
CA PHE A 117 1.64 -14.45 -8.66
C PHE A 117 2.99 -15.19 -8.78
N GLU A 118 3.06 -16.18 -9.66
CA GLU A 118 4.26 -17.01 -9.91
C GLU A 118 5.48 -16.23 -10.41
N LYS A 119 5.27 -15.05 -11.01
CA LYS A 119 6.38 -14.18 -11.42
C LYS A 119 7.06 -13.51 -10.23
N TRP A 120 6.33 -13.30 -9.13
CA TRP A 120 6.76 -12.50 -7.98
C TRP A 120 7.11 -13.35 -6.76
N PHE A 121 6.69 -14.61 -6.76
CA PHE A 121 6.93 -15.57 -5.69
C PHE A 121 7.34 -16.93 -6.27
N PRO A 122 8.38 -17.58 -5.72
CA PRO A 122 8.70 -18.93 -6.09
C PRO A 122 7.57 -19.89 -5.67
N ARG A 123 7.40 -20.97 -6.43
CA ARG A 123 6.49 -22.05 -6.04
C ARG A 123 6.92 -22.61 -4.67
N ASN A 124 5.95 -22.91 -3.81
CA ASN A 124 6.19 -23.42 -2.46
C ASN A 124 6.99 -22.47 -1.55
N LEU A 125 6.88 -21.15 -1.77
CA LEU A 125 7.44 -20.19 -0.83
C LEU A 125 6.88 -20.45 0.57
N SER A 126 7.77 -20.51 1.56
CA SER A 126 7.37 -20.67 2.97
C SER A 126 6.41 -19.55 3.41
N PHE A 127 5.61 -19.78 4.45
CA PHE A 127 4.77 -18.73 5.06
C PHE A 127 5.56 -17.57 5.69
N PHE A 128 6.89 -17.67 5.77
CA PHE A 128 7.72 -16.69 6.46
C PHE A 128 7.56 -15.25 5.94
N PRO A 129 7.61 -14.96 4.62
CA PRO A 129 7.45 -13.59 4.13
C PRO A 129 6.08 -13.00 4.41
N ALA A 130 5.03 -13.83 4.49
CA ALA A 130 3.70 -13.38 4.87
C ALA A 130 3.60 -13.02 6.34
N ILE A 131 4.19 -13.83 7.23
CA ILE A 131 4.21 -13.53 8.66
C ILE A 131 4.97 -12.23 8.92
N VAL A 132 6.17 -12.10 8.35
CA VAL A 132 6.99 -10.88 8.52
C VAL A 132 6.28 -9.67 7.89
N GLY A 133 5.73 -9.83 6.68
CA GLY A 133 4.98 -8.77 6.01
C GLY A 133 3.77 -8.29 6.81
N MET A 134 3.02 -9.22 7.43
CA MET A 134 1.94 -8.87 8.35
C MET A 134 2.46 -8.02 9.52
N PHE A 135 3.53 -8.45 10.20
CA PHE A 135 4.07 -7.68 11.33
C PHE A 135 4.50 -6.27 10.92
N LEU A 136 5.19 -6.14 9.78
CA LEU A 136 5.64 -4.83 9.27
C LEU A 136 4.50 -3.86 8.96
N VAL A 137 3.29 -4.36 8.70
CA VAL A 137 2.12 -3.51 8.39
C VAL A 137 1.19 -3.34 9.59
N PHE A 138 0.88 -4.43 10.30
CA PHE A 138 -0.05 -4.41 11.44
C PHE A 138 0.54 -3.75 12.68
N ILE A 139 1.84 -3.93 12.97
CA ILE A 139 2.44 -3.28 14.15
C ILE A 139 2.33 -1.76 14.04
N PRO A 140 2.78 -1.10 12.95
CA PRO A 140 2.59 0.34 12.81
C PRO A 140 1.12 0.77 12.83
N PHE A 141 0.22 -0.03 12.24
CA PHE A 141 -1.21 0.26 12.26
C PHE A 141 -1.77 0.33 13.69
N PHE A 142 -1.53 -0.72 14.49
CA PHE A 142 -2.08 -0.81 15.84
C PHE A 142 -1.42 0.16 16.82
N LEU A 143 -0.15 0.53 16.60
CA LEU A 143 0.58 1.43 17.49
C LEU A 143 0.41 2.91 17.12
N MET A 144 0.21 3.24 15.84
CA MET A 144 0.35 4.62 15.35
C MET A 144 -0.86 5.16 14.59
N ASP A 145 -1.77 4.32 14.08
CA ASP A 145 -2.93 4.81 13.32
C ASP A 145 -4.06 5.25 14.26
N GLU A 146 -4.28 6.56 14.35
CA GLU A 146 -5.30 7.13 15.24
C GLU A 146 -6.74 6.69 14.92
N ARG A 147 -7.01 6.19 13.71
CA ARG A 147 -8.31 5.62 13.39
C ARG A 147 -8.60 4.40 14.27
N TRP A 148 -7.57 3.58 14.51
CA TRP A 148 -7.66 2.47 15.44
C TRP A 148 -7.54 2.96 16.89
N THR A 149 -6.42 3.60 17.24
CA THR A 149 -6.07 3.86 18.66
C THR A 149 -7.03 4.82 19.35
N LYS A 150 -7.70 5.71 18.60
CA LYS A 150 -8.69 6.66 19.12
C LYS A 150 -10.10 6.42 18.58
N GLY A 151 -10.32 5.35 17.80
CA GLY A 151 -11.63 5.06 17.19
C GLY A 151 -12.10 6.09 16.15
N TYR A 152 -11.20 6.91 15.61
CA TYR A 152 -11.57 7.95 14.64
C TYR A 152 -12.11 7.32 13.33
N ASN A 153 -13.32 7.71 12.92
CA ASN A 153 -14.06 7.14 11.77
C ASN A 153 -14.38 5.64 11.86
N TYR A 154 -14.70 5.14 13.05
CA TYR A 154 -15.26 3.80 13.21
C TYR A 154 -16.55 3.63 12.34
N PRO A 155 -16.77 2.48 11.65
CA PRO A 155 -16.07 1.19 11.73
C PRO A 155 -14.96 0.97 10.69
N GLN A 156 -14.45 2.02 10.03
CA GLN A 156 -13.46 1.88 8.95
C GLN A 156 -12.20 1.06 9.32
N PRO A 157 -11.59 1.20 10.52
CA PRO A 157 -10.42 0.40 10.91
C PRO A 157 -10.69 -1.11 10.90
N LEU A 158 -11.88 -1.53 11.35
CA LEU A 158 -12.26 -2.92 11.42
C LEU A 158 -12.42 -3.52 10.01
N ILE A 159 -13.05 -2.77 9.10
CA ILE A 159 -13.14 -3.15 7.68
C ILE A 159 -11.74 -3.33 7.08
N MET A 160 -10.81 -2.42 7.36
CA MET A 160 -9.44 -2.54 6.87
C MET A 160 -8.75 -3.80 7.39
N ILE A 161 -8.85 -4.11 8.69
CA ILE A 161 -8.26 -5.32 9.29
C ILE A 161 -8.83 -6.58 8.62
N VAL A 162 -10.15 -6.70 8.53
CA VAL A 162 -10.81 -7.87 7.96
C VAL A 162 -10.30 -8.10 6.54
N ILE A 163 -10.27 -7.06 5.71
CA ILE A 163 -9.85 -7.18 4.32
C ILE A 163 -8.37 -7.52 4.20
N MET A 164 -7.50 -6.94 5.04
CA MET A 164 -6.08 -7.29 5.06
C MET A 164 -5.84 -8.75 5.46
N ILE A 165 -6.50 -9.22 6.51
CA ILE A 165 -6.37 -10.61 6.98
C ILE A 165 -6.87 -11.56 5.89
N SER A 166 -8.07 -11.32 5.36
CA SER A 166 -8.64 -12.12 4.27
C SER A 166 -7.74 -12.12 3.04
N SER A 167 -7.22 -10.96 2.62
CA SER A 167 -6.31 -10.85 1.48
C SER A 167 -5.01 -11.60 1.72
N THR A 168 -4.47 -11.55 2.95
CA THR A 168 -3.26 -12.30 3.31
C THR A 168 -3.51 -13.80 3.23
N ILE A 169 -4.62 -14.28 3.82
CA ILE A 169 -4.96 -15.71 3.81
C ILE A 169 -5.13 -16.20 2.37
N VAL A 170 -5.92 -15.50 1.56
CA VAL A 170 -6.16 -15.86 0.15
C VAL A 170 -4.85 -15.90 -0.63
N LEU A 171 -4.02 -14.87 -0.51
CA LEU A 171 -2.73 -14.80 -1.20
C LEU A 171 -1.81 -15.95 -0.80
N ASN A 172 -1.74 -16.29 0.50
CA ASN A 172 -0.90 -17.38 0.97
C ASN A 172 -1.40 -18.74 0.51
N ILE A 173 -2.71 -18.96 0.49
CA ILE A 173 -3.29 -20.20 -0.05
C ILE A 173 -2.86 -20.37 -1.51
N ILE A 174 -2.99 -19.31 -2.32
CA ILE A 174 -2.58 -19.31 -3.73
C ILE A 174 -1.09 -19.64 -3.88
N ILE A 175 -0.21 -18.96 -3.13
CA ILE A 175 1.25 -19.13 -3.24
C ILE A 175 1.71 -20.51 -2.76
N VAL A 176 1.22 -20.96 -1.60
CA VAL A 176 1.67 -22.19 -0.93
C VAL A 176 1.15 -23.44 -1.62
N PHE A 177 -0.14 -23.46 -1.98
CA PHE A 177 -0.73 -24.62 -2.66
C PHE A 177 -0.52 -24.58 -4.18
N GLY A 178 0.14 -23.53 -4.67
CA GLY A 178 0.43 -23.36 -6.08
C GLY A 178 -0.80 -23.31 -6.97
N ILE A 179 -1.90 -22.75 -6.46
CA ILE A 179 -3.15 -22.55 -7.20
C ILE A 179 -2.96 -21.32 -8.10
N TYR A 180 -2.06 -21.43 -9.08
CA TYR A 180 -1.71 -20.34 -9.99
C TYR A 180 -2.68 -20.20 -11.17
N HIS A 181 -3.62 -21.13 -11.34
CA HIS A 181 -4.55 -21.15 -12.47
C HIS A 181 -6.00 -20.87 -12.06
N VAL A 182 -6.45 -19.65 -12.35
CA VAL A 182 -7.73 -19.47 -13.04
C VAL A 182 -7.34 -19.11 -14.48
N ASP A 183 -7.53 -20.04 -15.40
CA ASP A 183 -7.27 -19.78 -16.81
C ASP A 183 -8.36 -18.85 -17.36
N PHE A 184 -8.09 -17.54 -17.35
CA PHE A 184 -9.01 -16.54 -17.86
C PHE A 184 -9.14 -16.55 -19.39
N SER A 185 -8.27 -17.28 -20.11
CA SER A 185 -8.46 -17.52 -21.55
C SER A 185 -9.56 -18.52 -21.86
N GLN A 186 -10.20 -19.10 -20.83
CA GLN A 186 -11.44 -19.87 -20.96
C GLN A 186 -12.70 -19.07 -20.64
N ILE A 187 -12.56 -17.79 -20.23
CA ILE A 187 -13.68 -16.93 -19.82
C ILE A 187 -13.97 -15.84 -20.86
N PHE A 188 -13.05 -15.60 -21.81
CA PHE A 188 -13.19 -14.72 -22.96
C PHE A 188 -12.81 -15.47 -24.24
#